data_AF-A0A150KG26-F1
#
_entry.id   AF-A0A150KG26-F1
#
_cell.length_a   1.000
_cell.length_b   1.000
_cell.length_c   1.000
_cell.angle_alpha   90.00
_cell.angle_beta   90.00
_cell.angle_gamma   90.00
#
_symmetry.space_group_name_H-M   'P 1'
#
loop_
_entity.id
_entity.type
_entity.pdbx_description
1 polymer ?
#
loop_
_entity_poly.entity_id
_entity_poly.type
_entity_poly.pdbx_seq_one_letter_code
_entity_poly.pdbx_strand_id
1 'polypeptide(L)'
;MIRYVDDELIQASQKIFSRFDSVGQQRMTSLHNGSRDHLEISPNLWAGVGLVRGGAGTALVGSPEIVAERMKEYAELGIETFILSGYPHLEEAYRTAELLFPYLPLEQPDAPASNIISPFGEIVANDALPKVLK
;
A
#
# COMPACT_ATOMS: atom_id res chain seq x y z
N MET A 1 -4.81 -13.55 10.01
CA MET A 1 -5.46 -12.48 9.23
C MET A 1 -6.66 -12.98 8.41
N ILE A 2 -6.63 -14.17 7.80
CA ILE A 2 -7.69 -14.65 6.88
C ILE A 2 -8.77 -15.55 7.50
N ARG A 3 -8.92 -15.57 8.83
CA ARG A 3 -9.86 -16.48 9.51
C ARG A 3 -11.34 -16.22 9.18
N TYR A 4 -11.64 -15.01 8.70
CA TYR A 4 -12.98 -14.56 8.30
C TYR A 4 -13.17 -14.53 6.78
N VAL A 5 -12.14 -14.85 6.03
CA VAL A 5 -12.27 -15.09 4.60
C VAL A 5 -12.74 -16.52 4.48
N ASP A 6 -13.88 -16.79 3.84
CA ASP A 6 -14.36 -18.14 3.51
C ASP A 6 -14.05 -18.49 2.04
N ASP A 7 -14.24 -19.76 1.67
CA ASP A 7 -13.85 -20.24 0.34
C ASP A 7 -14.79 -19.73 -0.76
N GLU A 8 -16.04 -19.44 -0.45
CA GLU A 8 -17.00 -18.85 -1.38
C GLU A 8 -16.56 -17.43 -1.77
N LEU A 9 -16.14 -16.63 -0.78
CA LEU A 9 -15.61 -15.29 -1.01
C LEU A 9 -14.32 -15.33 -1.84
N ILE A 10 -13.42 -16.28 -1.56
CA ILE A 10 -12.21 -16.47 -2.38
C ILE A 10 -12.60 -16.76 -3.83
N GLN A 11 -13.47 -17.74 -4.07
CA GLN A 11 -13.89 -18.11 -5.43
C GLN A 11 -14.56 -16.93 -6.15
N ALA A 12 -15.43 -16.19 -5.46
CA ALA A 12 -16.08 -15.00 -6.01
C ALA A 12 -15.05 -13.93 -6.41
N SER A 13 -14.09 -13.63 -5.55
CA SER A 13 -13.00 -12.68 -5.84
C SER A 13 -12.13 -13.15 -7.01
N GLN A 14 -11.74 -14.44 -7.04
CA GLN A 14 -10.93 -14.97 -8.15
C GLN A 14 -11.67 -14.91 -9.49
N LYS A 15 -12.99 -15.14 -9.50
CA LYS A 15 -13.82 -14.96 -10.71
C LYS A 15 -13.90 -13.51 -11.18
N ILE A 16 -13.81 -12.54 -10.25
CA ILE A 16 -13.72 -11.12 -10.61
C ILE A 16 -12.34 -10.84 -11.21
N PHE A 17 -11.26 -11.29 -10.56
CA PHE A 17 -9.89 -11.05 -11.04
C PHE A 17 -9.58 -11.70 -12.38
N SER A 18 -10.18 -12.86 -12.68
CA SER A 18 -10.02 -13.54 -13.96
C SER A 18 -10.59 -12.77 -15.15
N ARG A 19 -11.41 -11.73 -14.90
CA ARG A 19 -11.96 -10.84 -15.94
C ARG A 19 -11.04 -9.67 -16.26
N PHE A 20 -9.94 -9.49 -15.53
CA PHE A 20 -8.99 -8.41 -15.79
C PHE A 20 -7.98 -8.84 -16.85
N ASP A 21 -7.72 -7.95 -17.81
CA ASP A 21 -6.70 -8.14 -18.85
C ASP A 21 -5.28 -7.78 -18.35
N SER A 22 -5.14 -7.47 -17.05
CA SER A 22 -3.86 -7.05 -16.44
C SER A 22 -2.93 -8.24 -16.24
N VAL A 23 -1.77 -8.23 -16.93
CA VAL A 23 -0.68 -9.18 -16.69
C VAL A 23 -0.20 -9.12 -15.23
N GLY A 24 -0.20 -7.93 -14.62
CA GLY A 24 0.14 -7.77 -13.20
C GLY A 24 -0.82 -8.54 -12.30
N GLN A 25 -2.13 -8.41 -12.55
CA GLN A 25 -3.14 -9.18 -11.80
C GLN A 25 -2.96 -10.68 -12.01
N GLN A 26 -2.75 -11.13 -13.25
CA GLN A 26 -2.53 -12.55 -13.56
C GLN A 26 -1.34 -13.11 -12.77
N ARG A 27 -0.20 -12.40 -12.77
CA ARG A 27 0.99 -12.79 -11.99
C ARG A 27 0.69 -12.88 -10.49
N MET A 28 -0.05 -11.92 -9.94
CA MET A 28 -0.42 -11.94 -8.52
C MET A 28 -1.32 -13.13 -8.17
N THR A 29 -2.33 -13.42 -9.01
CA THR A 29 -3.20 -14.59 -8.82
C THR A 29 -2.42 -15.91 -8.90
N SER A 30 -1.44 -16.02 -9.79
CA SER A 30 -0.59 -17.22 -9.91
C SER A 30 0.25 -17.53 -8.67
N LEU A 31 0.47 -16.56 -7.77
CA LEU A 31 1.22 -16.77 -6.52
C LEU A 31 0.48 -17.68 -5.54
N HIS A 32 -0.85 -17.75 -5.60
CA HIS A 32 -1.67 -18.51 -4.65
C HIS A 32 -2.70 -19.42 -5.34
N ASN A 33 -3.02 -19.21 -6.62
CA ASN A 33 -3.98 -20.00 -7.41
C ASN A 33 -5.35 -20.17 -6.75
N GLY A 34 -5.78 -19.18 -5.97
CA GLY A 34 -7.01 -19.23 -5.17
C GLY A 34 -6.98 -20.20 -3.98
N SER A 35 -5.85 -20.82 -3.63
CA SER A 35 -5.71 -21.70 -2.47
C SER A 35 -5.19 -20.95 -1.24
N ARG A 36 -5.54 -21.44 -0.05
CA ARG A 36 -4.97 -21.01 1.24
C ARG A 36 -3.65 -21.71 1.56
N ASP A 37 -3.28 -22.70 0.76
CA ASP A 37 -2.06 -23.47 0.94
C ASP A 37 -0.86 -22.64 0.47
N HIS A 38 0.26 -22.75 1.20
CA HIS A 38 1.55 -22.19 0.79
C HIS A 38 1.53 -20.68 0.43
N LEU A 39 0.84 -19.88 1.24
CA LEU A 39 0.73 -18.43 1.02
C LEU A 39 2.00 -17.64 1.33
N GLU A 40 2.97 -18.23 2.01
CA GLU A 40 4.30 -17.63 2.15
C GLU A 40 5.15 -18.03 0.94
N ILE A 41 5.36 -17.08 0.03
CA ILE A 41 6.04 -17.32 -1.25
C ILE A 41 7.55 -17.04 -1.20
N SER A 42 7.99 -16.37 -0.12
CA SER A 42 9.38 -16.08 0.25
C SER A 42 9.36 -15.70 1.74
N PRO A 43 10.47 -15.82 2.51
CA PRO A 43 10.49 -15.42 3.90
C PRO A 43 9.88 -14.03 4.12
N ASN A 44 8.84 -13.97 4.97
CA ASN A 44 8.11 -12.74 5.31
C ASN A 44 7.36 -12.08 4.15
N LEU A 45 7.23 -12.73 2.99
CA LEU A 45 6.44 -12.24 1.85
C LEU A 45 5.23 -13.16 1.64
N TRP A 46 4.06 -12.63 1.97
CA TRP A 46 2.82 -13.40 2.08
C TRP A 46 1.79 -12.99 1.02
N ALA A 47 1.35 -13.93 0.19
CA ALA A 47 0.43 -13.71 -0.93
C ALA A 47 -1.06 -13.78 -0.56
N GLY A 48 -1.39 -14.09 0.70
CA GLY A 48 -2.79 -14.30 1.07
C GLY A 48 -3.67 -13.04 1.07
N VAL A 49 -3.08 -11.84 1.00
CA VAL A 49 -3.84 -10.60 0.78
C VAL A 49 -4.52 -10.61 -0.60
N GLY A 50 -3.88 -11.22 -1.60
CA GLY A 50 -4.41 -11.35 -2.96
C GLY A 50 -5.57 -12.33 -3.12
N LEU A 51 -5.92 -13.11 -2.09
CA LEU A 51 -7.02 -14.06 -2.16
C LEU A 51 -8.38 -13.39 -2.39
N VAL A 52 -8.57 -12.21 -1.81
CA VAL A 52 -9.87 -11.51 -1.86
C VAL A 52 -9.77 -10.03 -2.20
N ARG A 53 -8.60 -9.41 -2.01
CA ARG A 53 -8.41 -7.97 -2.16
C ARG A 53 -7.73 -7.65 -3.49
N GLY A 54 -8.28 -6.71 -4.24
CA GLY A 54 -7.59 -6.08 -5.35
C GLY A 54 -6.49 -5.12 -4.88
N GLY A 55 -5.54 -4.79 -5.76
CA GLY A 55 -4.40 -3.92 -5.45
C GLY A 55 -3.11 -4.72 -5.27
N ALA A 56 -2.42 -4.54 -4.14
CA ALA A 56 -1.20 -5.31 -3.85
C ALA A 56 -1.52 -6.79 -3.60
N GLY A 57 -0.88 -7.68 -4.36
CA GLY A 57 -1.07 -9.13 -4.26
C GLY A 57 -0.27 -9.81 -3.14
N THR A 58 0.68 -9.10 -2.53
CA THR A 58 1.55 -9.60 -1.47
C THR A 58 1.70 -8.59 -0.34
N ALA A 59 1.99 -9.07 0.86
CA ALA A 59 2.29 -8.26 2.03
C ALA A 59 3.61 -8.70 2.66
N LEU A 60 4.40 -7.73 3.13
CA LEU A 60 5.52 -8.00 4.04
C LEU A 60 4.97 -8.23 5.45
N VAL A 61 5.28 -9.37 6.08
CA VAL A 61 4.71 -9.80 7.36
C VAL A 61 5.82 -10.20 8.32
N GLY A 62 5.94 -9.48 9.44
CA GLY A 62 6.96 -9.72 10.46
C GLY A 62 6.99 -8.61 11.51
N SER A 63 8.06 -8.57 12.31
CA SER A 63 8.36 -7.40 13.14
C SER A 63 8.79 -6.21 12.25
N PRO A 64 8.74 -4.96 12.74
CA PRO A 64 9.17 -3.81 11.96
C PRO A 64 10.62 -3.90 11.49
N GLU A 65 11.52 -4.50 12.27
CA GLU A 65 12.92 -4.74 11.91
C GLU A 65 13.02 -5.68 10.70
N ILE A 66 12.32 -6.82 10.76
CA ILE A 66 12.27 -7.81 9.67
C ILE A 66 11.70 -7.18 8.40
N VAL A 67 10.61 -6.42 8.52
CA VAL A 67 10.01 -5.74 7.37
C VAL A 67 10.98 -4.71 6.77
N ALA A 68 11.70 -3.95 7.60
CA ALA A 68 12.71 -3.01 7.14
C ALA A 68 13.87 -3.70 6.42
N GLU A 69 14.32 -4.87 6.91
CA GLU A 69 15.32 -5.69 6.22
C GLU A 69 14.83 -6.11 4.82
N ARG A 70 13.61 -6.63 4.71
CA ARG A 70 13.03 -7.00 3.40
C ARG A 70 12.91 -5.78 2.47
N MET A 71 12.56 -4.61 2.99
CA MET A 71 12.51 -3.38 2.19
C MET A 71 13.89 -2.91 1.73
N LYS A 72 14.92 -3.08 2.55
CA LYS A 72 16.32 -2.76 2.17
C LYS A 72 16.82 -3.68 1.06
N GLU A 73 16.47 -4.97 1.08
CA GLU A 73 16.79 -5.88 -0.04
C GLU A 73 16.16 -5.41 -1.36
N TYR A 74 14.92 -4.93 -1.34
CA TYR A 74 14.31 -4.31 -2.52
C TYR A 74 15.04 -3.03 -2.94
N ALA A 75 15.47 -2.20 -1.98
CA ALA A 75 16.22 -0.98 -2.27
C ALA A 75 17.61 -1.28 -2.87
N GLU A 76 18.28 -2.34 -2.43
CA GLU A 76 19.55 -2.82 -3.01
C GLU A 76 19.41 -3.28 -4.46
N LEU A 77 18.21 -3.71 -4.86
CA LEU A 77 17.86 -4.00 -6.26
C LEU A 77 17.51 -2.75 -7.08
N GLY A 78 17.57 -1.56 -6.49
CA GLY A 78 17.28 -0.28 -7.13
C GLY A 78 15.82 0.17 -7.04
N ILE A 79 15.01 -0.42 -6.14
CA ILE A 79 13.64 0.07 -5.89
C ILE A 79 13.70 1.24 -4.91
N GLU A 80 13.40 2.44 -5.41
CA GLU A 80 13.50 3.68 -4.62
C GLU A 80 12.17 4.11 -4.01
N THR A 81 11.05 3.67 -4.57
CA THR A 81 9.70 4.10 -4.16
C THR A 81 8.84 2.91 -3.74
N PHE A 82 8.28 2.99 -2.55
CA PHE A 82 7.40 1.97 -1.97
C PHE A 82 6.00 2.54 -1.73
N ILE A 83 5.01 2.03 -2.48
CA ILE A 83 3.60 2.37 -2.27
C ILE A 83 3.00 1.34 -1.31
N LEU A 84 2.90 1.71 -0.04
CA LEU A 84 2.41 0.83 1.02
C LEU A 84 0.90 0.96 1.23
N SER A 85 0.27 -0.12 1.70
CA SER A 85 -1.12 -0.09 2.19
C SER A 85 -1.30 -1.13 3.30
N GLY A 86 -2.19 -0.86 4.24
CA GLY A 86 -2.56 -1.76 5.33
C GLY A 86 -4.03 -1.65 5.67
N TYR A 87 -4.55 -2.59 6.47
CA TYR A 87 -5.92 -2.58 6.97
C TYR A 87 -6.04 -2.57 8.50
N PRO A 88 -6.87 -1.67 9.08
CA PRO A 88 -7.52 -0.54 8.41
C PRO A 88 -6.51 0.57 8.07
N HIS A 89 -6.75 1.32 6.99
CA HIS A 89 -5.71 2.18 6.39
C HIS A 89 -5.19 3.28 7.32
N LEU A 90 -6.04 3.86 8.17
CA LEU A 90 -5.65 4.95 9.07
C LEU A 90 -4.68 4.45 10.14
N GLU A 91 -5.08 3.45 10.89
CA GLU A 91 -4.31 2.84 11.97
C GLU A 91 -2.99 2.26 11.45
N GLU A 92 -3.01 1.67 10.25
CA GLU A 92 -1.82 1.11 9.64
C GLU A 92 -0.85 2.17 9.13
N ALA A 93 -1.34 3.35 8.74
CA ALA A 93 -0.46 4.48 8.43
C ALA A 93 0.31 4.92 9.69
N TYR A 94 -0.37 5.03 10.84
CA TYR A 94 0.28 5.32 12.12
C TYR A 94 1.26 4.20 12.51
N ARG A 95 0.84 2.93 12.47
CA ARG A 95 1.70 1.80 12.82
C ARG A 95 2.97 1.76 11.96
N THR A 96 2.84 2.04 10.67
CA THR A 96 3.99 2.08 9.74
C THR A 96 4.91 3.25 10.09
N ALA A 97 4.37 4.44 10.31
CA ALA A 97 5.16 5.62 10.66
C ALA A 97 5.86 5.48 12.01
N GLU A 98 5.18 4.93 13.02
CA GLU A 98 5.70 4.85 14.38
C GLU A 98 6.67 3.69 14.57
N LEU A 99 6.41 2.54 13.93
CA LEU A 99 7.19 1.32 14.19
C LEU A 99 8.21 1.00 13.10
N LEU A 100 7.90 1.25 11.81
CA LEU A 100 8.74 0.83 10.69
C LEU A 100 9.72 1.92 10.25
N PHE A 101 9.26 3.17 10.14
CA PHE A 101 10.09 4.28 9.67
C PHE A 101 11.39 4.49 10.46
N PRO A 102 11.45 4.28 11.80
CA PRO A 102 12.71 4.37 12.55
C PRO A 102 13.84 3.46 12.04
N TYR A 103 13.50 2.39 11.30
CA TYR A 103 14.46 1.43 10.76
C TYR A 103 14.84 1.68 9.29
N LEU A 104 14.26 2.69 8.66
CA LEU A 104 14.44 3.04 7.25
C LEU A 104 15.22 4.36 7.11
N PRO A 105 16.08 4.49 6.08
CA PRO A 105 16.82 5.72 5.80
C PRO A 105 15.90 6.73 5.08
N LEU A 106 14.85 7.19 5.73
CA LEU A 106 13.91 8.14 5.15
C LEU A 106 14.45 9.56 5.26
N GLU A 107 14.52 10.26 4.14
CA GLU A 107 14.65 11.71 4.15
C GLU A 107 13.34 12.27 4.72
N GLN A 108 13.42 13.00 5.83
CA GLN A 108 12.28 13.81 6.25
C GLN A 108 12.24 15.01 5.31
N PRO A 109 11.23 15.12 4.42
CA PRO A 109 11.04 16.39 3.73
C PRO A 109 10.89 17.46 4.81
N ASP A 110 11.57 18.59 4.65
CA ASP A 110 11.36 19.74 5.51
C ASP A 110 9.85 19.93 5.65
N ALA A 111 9.34 19.83 6.88
CA ALA A 111 7.93 20.08 7.13
C ALA A 111 7.64 21.43 6.49
N PRO A 112 6.68 21.54 5.55
CA PRO A 112 6.32 22.85 5.03
C PRO A 112 5.98 23.67 6.27
N ALA A 113 6.70 24.78 6.45
CA ALA A 113 6.53 25.65 7.60
C ALA A 113 5.02 25.76 7.85
N SER A 114 4.58 25.37 9.05
CA SER A 114 3.18 25.35 9.42
C SER A 114 2.64 26.77 9.32
N ASN A 115 2.23 27.17 8.12
CA ASN A 115 1.25 28.21 7.94
C ASN A 115 -0.03 27.57 8.43
N ILE A 116 -0.29 27.77 9.73
CA ILE A 116 -1.63 27.64 10.28
C ILE A 116 -2.48 28.58 9.44
N ILE A 117 -3.05 28.08 8.35
CA ILE A 117 -4.12 28.75 7.64
C ILE A 117 -5.32 28.62 8.57
N SER A 118 -5.46 29.64 9.41
CA SER A 118 -6.71 30.07 10.03
C SER A 118 -7.88 29.83 9.07
N PRO A 119 -9.10 29.46 9.52
CA PRO A 119 -10.19 28.95 8.66
C PRO A 119 -10.75 29.93 7.62
N PHE A 120 -10.04 31.01 7.30
CA PHE A 120 -10.33 31.96 6.24
C PHE A 120 -9.81 31.52 4.84
N GLY A 121 -9.58 30.22 4.62
CA GLY A 121 -9.16 29.66 3.34
C GLY A 121 -10.29 29.54 2.28
N GLU A 122 -11.54 29.69 2.70
CA GLU A 122 -12.72 29.66 1.79
C GLU A 122 -12.92 30.99 1.05
N ILE A 123 -12.21 32.08 1.42
CA ILE A 123 -12.44 33.43 0.87
C ILE A 123 -11.60 33.71 -0.40
N VAL A 124 -10.44 33.05 -0.58
CA VAL A 124 -9.49 33.42 -1.66
C VAL A 124 -9.94 32.91 -3.05
N ALA A 125 -10.90 32.00 -3.12
CA ALA A 125 -11.43 31.48 -4.39
C ALA A 125 -12.20 32.51 -5.23
N ASN A 126 -12.55 33.69 -4.69
CA ASN A 126 -13.39 34.69 -5.36
C ASN A 126 -12.67 35.96 -5.87
N ASP A 127 -11.37 36.15 -5.64
CA ASP A 127 -10.72 37.45 -5.95
C ASP A 127 -9.72 37.44 -7.12
N ALA A 128 -9.62 36.35 -7.88
CA ALA A 128 -8.79 36.32 -9.09
C ALA A 128 -9.61 36.65 -10.35
N LEU A 129 -9.76 37.94 -10.66
CA LEU A 129 -10.25 38.38 -11.98
C LEU A 129 -9.16 38.16 -13.07
N PRO A 130 -9.53 37.76 -14.30
CA PRO A 130 -8.56 37.49 -15.35
C PRO A 130 -7.86 38.79 -15.81
N LYS A 131 -6.54 38.70 -16.05
CA LYS A 131 -5.74 39.82 -16.54
C LYS A 131 -6.17 40.21 -17.96
N VAL A 132 -6.46 41.50 -18.14
CA VAL A 132 -6.96 42.11 -19.39
C VAL A 132 -6.05 41.77 -20.58
N LEU A 133 -6.67 41.35 -21.69
CA LEU A 133 -6.04 41.16 -22.99
C LEU A 133 -5.65 42.52 -23.58
N LYS A 134 -4.43 42.60 -24.14
CA LYS A 134 -3.89 43.82 -24.79
C LYS A 134 -4.82 44.36 -25.89
#